data_AF-C4XKY5-F1
#
_entry.id   AF-C4XKY5-F1
#
_cell.length_a   1.000
_cell.length_b   1.000
_cell.length_c   1.000
_cell.angle_alpha   90.00
_cell.angle_beta   90.00
_cell.angle_gamma   90.00
#
_symmetry.space_group_name_H-M   'P 1'
#
loop_
_entity.id
_entity.type
_entity.pdbx_description
1 polymer ?
#
loop_
_entity_poly.entity_id
_entity_poly.type
_entity_poly.pdbx_seq_one_letter_code
_entity_poly.pdbx_strand_id
1 'polypeptide(L)'
;MKSKHQGFTLIEVVVTLVLVSIIGLAFSDFTSGVIRGHLNAAQISAATEKTQLALMRISHEIANIDTYRSFNFSNNQITYYYRTDTSQSTIQLSNGRLKLNNYDLLDYVTVFTVSRPKSPSDTGKDGTMLTITITINALGQNGTLSKTFSTSTDLITLKFQQ
;
A
#
# COMPACT_ATOMS: atom_id res chain seq x y z
N MET A 1 -54.30 51.91 11.02
CA MET A 1 -53.30 51.01 10.41
C MET A 1 -53.57 49.60 10.95
N LYS A 2 -54.10 48.67 10.15
CA LYS A 2 -54.41 47.30 10.60
C LYS A 2 -53.26 46.36 10.19
N SER A 3 -52.54 45.84 11.17
CA SER A 3 -51.55 44.78 10.96
C SER A 3 -52.27 43.46 10.67
N LYS A 4 -52.11 42.95 9.45
CA LYS A 4 -52.63 41.64 9.04
C LYS A 4 -51.74 40.59 9.69
N HIS A 5 -52.21 39.99 10.78
CA HIS A 5 -51.55 38.85 11.40
C HIS A 5 -51.80 37.64 10.50
N GLN A 6 -50.80 37.27 9.71
CA GLN A 6 -50.81 36.04 8.90
C GLN A 6 -50.41 34.89 9.80
N GLY A 7 -51.41 34.14 10.29
CA GLY A 7 -51.17 32.87 10.96
C GLY A 7 -50.74 31.79 9.96
N PHE A 8 -49.85 30.88 10.39
CA PHE A 8 -49.45 29.71 9.62
C PHE A 8 -50.68 28.89 9.21
N THR A 9 -50.80 28.60 7.91
CA THR A 9 -51.88 27.73 7.44
C THR A 9 -51.56 26.27 7.77
N LEU A 10 -52.56 25.47 8.13
CA LEU A 10 -52.37 24.06 8.50
C LEU A 10 -51.65 23.27 7.40
N ILE A 11 -51.93 23.58 6.13
CA ILE A 11 -51.26 22.97 4.98
C ILE A 11 -49.77 23.29 4.93
N GLU A 12 -49.37 24.51 5.28
CA GLU A 12 -47.97 24.93 5.28
C GLU A 12 -47.17 24.19 6.37
N VAL A 13 -47.77 23.98 7.55
CA VAL A 13 -47.16 23.18 8.61
C VAL A 13 -47.00 21.71 8.19
N VAL A 14 -47.99 21.13 7.51
CA VAL A 14 -47.89 19.75 7.01
C VAL A 14 -46.84 19.63 5.90
N VAL A 15 -46.81 20.56 4.94
CA VAL A 15 -45.85 20.55 3.83
C VAL A 15 -44.42 20.73 4.34
N THR A 16 -44.20 21.63 5.30
CA THR A 16 -42.87 21.82 5.91
C THR A 16 -42.40 20.59 6.68
N LEU A 17 -43.27 19.90 7.42
CA LEU A 17 -42.92 18.64 8.10
C LEU A 17 -42.53 17.54 7.11
N VAL A 18 -43.24 17.43 5.98
CA VAL A 18 -42.89 16.46 4.92
C VAL A 18 -41.54 16.81 4.30
N LEU A 19 -41.30 18.09 3.99
CA LEU A 19 -40.01 18.53 3.43
C LEU A 19 -38.84 18.30 4.39
N VAL A 20 -38.99 18.62 5.68
CA VAL A 20 -37.96 18.37 6.70
C VAL A 20 -37.68 16.87 6.84
N SER A 21 -38.71 16.01 6.74
CA SER A 21 -38.54 14.56 6.80
C SER A 21 -37.73 14.03 5.62
N ILE A 22 -38.02 14.50 4.39
CA ILE A 22 -37.27 14.12 3.18
C ILE A 22 -35.82 14.59 3.27
N ILE A 23 -35.60 15.84 3.70
CA ILE A 23 -34.25 16.41 3.88
C ILE A 23 -33.49 15.64 4.96
N GLY A 24 -34.13 15.28 6.07
CA GLY A 24 -33.53 14.51 7.15
C GLY A 24 -33.03 13.14 6.71
N LEU A 25 -33.82 12.43 5.90
CA LEU A 25 -33.41 11.14 5.32
C LEU A 25 -32.22 11.30 4.35
N ALA A 26 -32.28 12.30 3.46
CA ALA A 26 -31.17 12.58 2.54
C ALA A 26 -29.87 12.95 3.29
N PHE A 27 -29.97 13.72 4.38
CA PHE A 27 -28.82 14.05 5.23
C PHE A 27 -28.23 12.84 5.94
N SER A 28 -29.06 11.94 6.46
CA SER A 28 -28.62 10.72 7.14
C SER A 28 -27.76 9.85 6.22
N ASP A 29 -28.23 9.60 5.00
CA ASP A 29 -27.50 8.81 4.02
C ASP A 29 -26.19 9.49 3.61
N PHE A 30 -26.22 10.79 3.37
CA PHE A 30 -25.04 11.58 3.03
C PHE A 30 -23.96 11.53 4.12
N THR A 31 -24.33 11.77 5.38
CA THR A 31 -23.39 11.74 6.51
C THR A 31 -22.76 10.36 6.69
N SER A 32 -23.56 9.29 6.54
CA SER A 32 -23.03 7.93 6.64
C SER A 32 -21.99 7.63 5.56
N GLY A 33 -22.23 8.10 4.33
CA GLY A 33 -21.30 7.96 3.21
C GLY A 33 -19.99 8.71 3.42
N VAL A 34 -20.06 9.95 3.93
CA VAL A 34 -18.89 10.79 4.21
C VAL A 34 -18.00 10.17 5.29
N ILE A 35 -18.58 9.73 6.41
CA ILE A 35 -17.82 9.11 7.51
C ILE A 35 -17.10 7.84 7.02
N ARG A 36 -17.82 6.99 6.29
CA ARG A 36 -17.24 5.76 5.72
C ARG A 36 -16.14 6.05 4.71
N GLY A 37 -16.35 7.05 3.85
CA GLY A 37 -15.34 7.52 2.90
C GLY A 37 -14.06 7.97 3.60
N HIS A 38 -14.19 8.75 4.67
CA HIS A 38 -13.04 9.23 5.44
C HIS A 38 -12.28 8.09 6.11
N LEU A 39 -12.97 7.14 6.74
CA LEU A 39 -12.32 5.97 7.37
C LEU A 39 -11.56 5.12 6.35
N ASN A 40 -12.14 4.88 5.17
CA ASN A 40 -11.48 4.15 4.10
C ASN A 40 -10.24 4.90 3.58
N ALA A 41 -10.35 6.22 3.37
CA ALA A 41 -9.23 7.05 2.94
C ALA A 41 -8.08 7.02 3.95
N ALA A 42 -8.38 7.10 5.25
CA ALA A 42 -7.39 7.02 6.32
C ALA A 42 -6.67 5.66 6.33
N GLN A 43 -7.40 4.55 6.18
CA GLN A 43 -6.83 3.21 6.13
C GLN A 43 -5.91 3.01 4.90
N ILE A 44 -6.33 3.49 3.73
CA ILE A 44 -5.53 3.42 2.50
C ILE A 44 -4.26 4.27 2.63
N SER A 45 -4.35 5.44 3.27
CA SER A 45 -3.19 6.29 3.54
C SER A 45 -2.17 5.57 4.42
N ALA A 46 -2.61 5.00 5.54
CA ALA A 46 -1.75 4.23 6.44
C ALA A 46 -1.13 2.99 5.76
N ALA A 47 -1.90 2.27 4.93
CA ALA A 47 -1.38 1.14 4.16
C ALA A 47 -0.36 1.57 3.09
N THR A 48 -0.60 2.72 2.45
CA THR A 48 0.33 3.32 1.47
C THR A 48 1.66 3.68 2.14
N GLU A 49 1.62 4.35 3.29
CA GLU A 49 2.81 4.76 4.03
C GLU A 49 3.64 3.55 4.49
N LYS A 50 2.98 2.54 5.08
CA LYS A 50 3.65 1.29 5.47
C LYS A 50 4.31 0.59 4.28
N THR A 51 3.64 0.59 3.12
CA THR A 51 4.19 -0.02 1.90
C THR A 51 5.40 0.74 1.39
N GLN A 52 5.36 2.08 1.41
CA GLN A 52 6.51 2.91 1.03
C GLN A 52 7.70 2.69 1.97
N LEU A 53 7.47 2.61 3.29
CA LEU A 53 8.53 2.29 4.25
C LEU A 53 9.11 0.89 4.02
N ALA A 54 8.26 -0.11 3.77
CA ALA A 54 8.70 -1.45 3.43
C ALA A 54 9.54 -1.47 2.15
N LEU A 55 9.12 -0.74 1.10
CA LEU A 55 9.89 -0.60 -0.14
C LEU A 55 11.24 0.09 0.07
N MET A 56 11.29 1.19 0.82
CA MET A 56 12.56 1.85 1.16
C MET A 56 13.50 0.90 1.89
N ARG A 57 12.99 0.14 2.85
CA ARG A 57 13.77 -0.86 3.58
C ARG A 57 14.27 -1.96 2.63
N ILE A 58 13.43 -2.51 1.76
CA ILE A 58 13.82 -3.53 0.78
C ILE A 58 14.86 -3.00 -0.20
N SER A 59 14.69 -1.78 -0.71
CA SER A 59 15.69 -1.13 -1.56
C SER A 59 17.03 -0.97 -0.83
N HIS A 60 17.02 -0.60 0.45
CA HIS A 60 18.23 -0.53 1.27
C HIS A 60 18.87 -1.91 1.48
N GLU A 61 18.08 -2.94 1.73
CA GLU A 61 18.57 -4.33 1.83
C GLU A 61 19.25 -4.77 0.53
N ILE A 62 18.64 -4.48 -0.62
CA ILE A 62 19.17 -4.85 -1.94
C ILE A 62 20.46 -4.12 -2.28
N ALA A 63 20.55 -2.82 -1.95
CA ALA A 63 21.77 -2.04 -2.14
C ALA A 63 22.96 -2.55 -1.31
N ASN A 64 22.69 -3.30 -0.23
CA ASN A 64 23.69 -3.88 0.67
C ASN A 64 23.89 -5.39 0.50
N ILE A 65 23.36 -5.97 -0.58
CA ILE A 65 23.68 -7.34 -0.97
C ILE A 65 25.19 -7.46 -1.23
N ASP A 66 25.80 -8.50 -0.68
CA ASP A 66 27.12 -8.95 -1.10
C ASP A 66 27.02 -9.70 -2.42
N THR A 67 27.39 -9.03 -3.51
CA THR A 67 27.32 -9.59 -4.86
C THR A 67 28.43 -10.60 -5.15
N TYR A 68 29.42 -10.77 -4.27
CA TYR A 68 30.44 -11.82 -4.39
C TYR A 68 29.98 -13.16 -3.80
N ARG A 69 28.91 -13.15 -2.99
CA ARG A 69 28.34 -14.35 -2.40
C ARG A 69 27.06 -14.76 -3.13
N SER A 70 26.57 -15.95 -2.80
CA SER A 70 25.36 -16.47 -3.43
C SER A 70 24.14 -15.62 -3.09
N PHE A 71 23.43 -15.17 -4.12
CA PHE A 71 22.11 -14.57 -4.02
C PHE A 71 21.15 -15.20 -5.03
N ASN A 72 19.87 -15.27 -4.67
CA ASN A 72 18.81 -15.81 -5.50
C ASN A 72 17.60 -14.85 -5.46
N PHE A 73 17.05 -14.58 -6.63
CA PHE A 73 15.82 -13.82 -6.79
C PHE A 73 14.83 -14.73 -7.49
N SER A 74 13.74 -15.07 -6.80
CA SER A 74 12.63 -15.82 -7.36
C SER A 74 11.37 -14.98 -7.29
N ASN A 75 10.32 -15.46 -7.97
CA ASN A 75 8.99 -14.94 -7.70
C ASN A 75 8.70 -15.18 -6.21
N ASN A 76 8.32 -14.12 -5.50
CA ASN A 76 7.91 -14.12 -4.10
C ASN A 76 9.02 -14.31 -3.05
N GLN A 77 10.29 -14.42 -3.43
CA GLN A 77 11.39 -14.55 -2.47
C GLN A 77 12.71 -13.98 -3.00
N ILE A 78 13.49 -13.36 -2.12
CA ILE A 78 14.88 -12.95 -2.32
C ILE A 78 15.70 -13.58 -1.21
N THR A 79 16.78 -14.26 -1.57
CA THR A 79 17.72 -14.85 -0.60
C THR A 79 19.11 -14.33 -0.91
N TYR A 80 19.82 -13.77 0.07
CA TYR A 80 21.08 -13.05 -0.16
C TYR A 80 21.96 -13.04 1.09
N TYR A 81 23.23 -12.67 0.94
CA TYR A 81 24.07 -12.32 2.07
C TYR A 81 24.14 -10.80 2.20
N TYR A 82 23.94 -10.31 3.41
CA TYR A 82 24.18 -8.90 3.72
C TYR A 82 25.70 -8.67 3.82
N ARG A 83 26.18 -7.52 3.34
CA ARG A 83 27.62 -7.24 3.20
C ARG A 83 28.46 -7.46 4.47
N THR A 84 27.89 -7.18 5.64
CA THR A 84 28.57 -7.31 6.93
C THR A 84 28.34 -8.66 7.62
N ASP A 85 27.45 -9.49 7.10
CA ASP A 85 26.91 -10.63 7.84
C ASP A 85 27.37 -11.96 7.25
N THR A 86 27.64 -12.92 8.12
CA THR A 86 28.01 -14.28 7.71
C THR A 86 26.79 -15.13 7.36
N SER A 87 25.62 -14.76 7.89
CA SER A 87 24.35 -15.49 7.72
C SER A 87 23.55 -14.98 6.53
N GLN A 88 22.74 -15.87 5.97
CA GLN A 88 21.90 -15.55 4.83
C GLN A 88 20.61 -14.84 5.28
N SER A 89 20.27 -13.76 4.61
CA SER A 89 19.01 -13.04 4.77
C SER A 89 18.00 -13.44 3.69
N THR A 90 16.72 -13.42 4.06
CA THR A 90 15.60 -13.83 3.21
C THR A 90 14.47 -12.81 3.31
N ILE A 91 14.06 -12.25 2.18
CA ILE A 91 12.82 -11.51 2.03
C ILE A 91 11.82 -12.43 1.34
N GLN A 92 10.66 -12.70 1.93
CA GLN A 92 9.68 -13.64 1.36
C GLN A 92 8.25 -13.24 1.63
N LEU A 93 7.36 -13.49 0.67
CA LEU A 93 5.93 -13.41 0.87
C LEU A 93 5.42 -14.76 1.39
N SER A 94 4.82 -14.74 2.58
CA SER A 94 4.24 -15.93 3.23
C SER A 94 2.94 -15.55 3.92
N ASN A 95 1.86 -16.29 3.62
CA ASN A 95 0.55 -16.11 4.26
C ASN A 95 0.02 -14.66 4.22
N GLY A 96 0.20 -13.98 3.08
CA GLY A 96 -0.24 -12.59 2.91
C GLY A 96 0.62 -11.55 3.66
N ARG A 97 1.78 -11.96 4.19
CA ARG A 97 2.74 -11.08 4.85
C ARG A 97 4.08 -11.14 4.17
N LEU A 98 4.65 -9.98 3.89
CA LEU A 98 6.03 -9.86 3.45
C LEU A 98 6.92 -9.87 4.70
N LYS A 99 7.91 -10.75 4.71
CA LYS A 99 8.79 -10.98 5.85
C LYS A 99 10.25 -10.78 5.46
N LEU A 100 11.05 -10.27 6.40
CA LEU A 100 12.52 -10.28 6.35
C LEU A 100 13.02 -11.12 7.52
N ASN A 101 13.72 -12.22 7.23
CA ASN A 101 14.27 -13.12 8.26
C ASN A 101 13.23 -13.54 9.31
N ASN A 102 12.01 -13.86 8.85
CA ASN A 102 10.81 -14.18 9.65
C ASN A 102 10.15 -13.03 10.41
N TYR A 103 10.68 -11.81 10.36
CA TYR A 103 10.02 -10.62 10.90
C TYR A 103 9.09 -9.99 9.88
N ASP A 104 7.87 -9.64 10.30
CA ASP A 104 6.87 -9.03 9.43
C ASP A 104 7.32 -7.60 9.02
N LEU A 105 7.41 -7.36 7.72
CA LEU A 105 7.68 -6.06 7.11
C LEU A 105 6.39 -5.35 6.69
N LEU A 106 5.47 -6.11 6.10
CA LEU A 106 4.23 -5.59 5.54
C LEU A 106 3.15 -6.66 5.55
N ASP A 107 1.94 -6.28 5.93
CA ASP A 107 0.76 -7.15 5.95
C ASP A 107 -0.13 -6.92 4.73
N TYR A 108 -1.06 -7.85 4.51
CA TYR A 108 -2.05 -7.80 3.42
C TYR A 108 -1.42 -7.66 2.02
N VAL A 109 -0.25 -8.28 1.84
CA VAL A 109 0.46 -8.34 0.57
C VAL A 109 -0.09 -9.50 -0.25
N THR A 110 -0.53 -9.23 -1.47
CA THR A 110 -1.04 -10.27 -2.38
C THR A 110 -0.07 -10.64 -3.46
N VAL A 111 0.72 -9.68 -3.92
CA VAL A 111 1.76 -9.93 -4.92
C VAL A 111 3.06 -9.35 -4.38
N PHE A 112 4.10 -10.17 -4.44
CA PHE A 112 5.47 -9.73 -4.27
C PHE A 112 6.27 -10.38 -5.39
N THR A 113 6.75 -9.58 -6.33
CA THR A 113 7.54 -10.07 -7.45
C THR A 113 8.80 -9.25 -7.58
N VAL A 114 9.86 -9.94 -7.97
CA VAL A 114 11.15 -9.32 -8.26
C VAL A 114 11.53 -9.75 -9.64
N SER A 115 11.61 -8.77 -10.53
CA SER A 115 11.95 -8.98 -11.93
C SER A 115 13.33 -8.38 -12.22
N ARG A 116 14.12 -9.13 -12.97
CA ARG A 116 15.32 -8.61 -13.62
C ARG A 116 14.95 -8.26 -15.06
N PRO A 117 15.31 -7.08 -15.58
CA PRO A 117 15.36 -6.88 -17.02
C PRO A 117 16.38 -7.89 -17.55
N LYS A 118 15.90 -8.80 -18.40
CA LYS A 118 16.71 -9.85 -19.01
C LYS A 118 17.71 -9.17 -19.96
N SER A 119 18.95 -8.95 -19.53
CA SER A 119 19.99 -8.47 -20.44
C SER A 119 20.54 -9.67 -21.21
N PRO A 120 20.72 -9.60 -22.54
CA PRO A 120 21.15 -10.75 -23.36
C PRO A 120 22.58 -11.26 -23.04
N SER A 121 23.29 -10.63 -22.09
CA SER A 121 24.68 -10.91 -21.73
C SER A 121 24.88 -11.05 -20.22
N ASP A 122 23.91 -11.63 -19.49
CA ASP A 122 23.94 -11.75 -18.02
C ASP A 122 24.96 -12.79 -17.52
N THR A 123 26.22 -12.40 -17.52
CA THR A 123 27.25 -12.95 -16.62
C THR A 123 27.40 -12.02 -15.42
N GLY A 124 26.31 -11.79 -14.67
CA GLY A 124 26.32 -11.15 -13.35
C GLY A 124 27.23 -9.93 -13.22
N LYS A 125 27.12 -8.95 -14.13
CA LYS A 125 27.92 -7.72 -14.07
C LYS A 125 27.11 -6.57 -13.48
N ASP A 126 27.86 -5.70 -12.81
CA ASP A 126 27.43 -4.45 -12.21
C ASP A 126 26.46 -3.61 -13.03
N GLY A 127 25.49 -3.00 -12.34
CA GLY A 127 24.57 -2.01 -12.93
C GLY A 127 23.27 -2.60 -13.50
N THR A 128 22.88 -3.81 -13.07
CA THR A 128 21.57 -4.36 -13.44
C THR A 128 20.50 -3.83 -12.50
N MET A 129 19.58 -3.02 -13.04
CA MET A 129 18.39 -2.53 -12.34
C MET A 129 17.47 -3.69 -11.98
N LEU A 130 17.15 -3.91 -10.71
CA LEU A 130 16.07 -4.78 -10.30
C LEU A 130 14.78 -4.00 -10.20
N THR A 131 13.71 -4.53 -10.77
CA THR A 131 12.36 -4.01 -10.53
C THR A 131 11.67 -4.88 -9.49
N ILE A 132 11.24 -4.24 -8.40
CA ILE A 132 10.49 -4.87 -7.32
C ILE A 132 9.07 -4.35 -7.41
N THR A 133 8.11 -5.27 -7.48
CA THR A 133 6.71 -4.95 -7.52
C THR A 133 6.02 -5.57 -6.31
N ILE A 134 5.31 -4.73 -5.57
CA ILE A 134 4.50 -5.12 -4.41
C ILE A 134 3.06 -4.70 -4.68
N THR A 135 2.13 -5.63 -4.64
CA THR A 135 0.70 -5.34 -4.60
C THR A 135 0.19 -5.64 -3.21
N ILE A 136 -0.42 -4.62 -2.60
CA ILE A 136 -1.16 -4.77 -1.35
C ILE A 136 -2.66 -4.68 -1.61
N ASN A 137 -3.40 -5.39 -0.78
CA ASN A 137 -4.84 -5.31 -0.72
C ASN A 137 -5.24 -4.52 0.53
N ALA A 138 -5.85 -3.36 0.35
CA ALA A 138 -6.58 -2.70 1.41
C ALA A 138 -8.02 -3.24 1.42
N LEU A 139 -8.50 -3.66 2.58
CA LEU A 139 -9.90 -4.05 2.75
C LEU A 139 -10.75 -2.78 2.72
N GLY A 140 -11.64 -2.66 1.72
CA GLY A 140 -12.68 -1.63 1.66
C GLY A 140 -14.06 -2.27 1.84
N GLN A 141 -15.03 -1.48 2.30
CA GLN A 141 -16.41 -1.94 2.54
C GLN A 141 -17.14 -2.41 1.25
N ASN A 142 -16.66 -2.03 0.05
CA ASN A 142 -17.23 -2.44 -1.25
C ASN A 142 -16.35 -3.43 -2.02
N GLY A 143 -15.43 -4.09 -1.33
CA GLY A 143 -14.52 -5.07 -1.93
C GLY A 143 -13.06 -4.76 -1.64
N THR A 144 -12.19 -5.53 -2.27
CA THR A 144 -10.76 -5.41 -2.06
C THR A 144 -10.19 -4.30 -2.93
N LEU A 145 -9.68 -3.24 -2.30
CA LEU A 145 -8.98 -2.17 -2.99
C LEU A 145 -7.51 -2.55 -3.11
N SER A 146 -7.09 -3.02 -4.28
CA SER A 146 -5.70 -3.36 -4.54
C SER A 146 -4.92 -2.12 -5.00
N LYS A 147 -3.74 -1.91 -4.42
CA LYS A 147 -2.80 -0.88 -4.87
C LYS A 147 -1.44 -1.51 -5.12
N THR A 148 -0.91 -1.26 -6.31
CA THR A 148 0.40 -1.76 -6.73
C THR A 148 1.42 -0.64 -6.62
N PHE A 149 2.56 -0.98 -6.03
CA PHE A 149 3.72 -0.13 -5.93
C PHE A 149 4.90 -0.85 -6.56
N SER A 150 5.69 -0.11 -7.34
CA SER A 150 6.90 -0.64 -7.94
C SER A 150 8.06 0.31 -7.66
N THR A 151 9.21 -0.24 -7.33
CA THR A 151 10.47 0.49 -7.24
C THR A 151 11.54 -0.23 -8.06
N SER A 152 12.49 0.53 -8.61
CA SER A 152 13.66 -0.01 -9.26
C SER A 152 14.90 0.32 -8.44
N THR A 153 15.80 -0.63 -8.26
CA THR A 153 17.03 -0.46 -7.48
C THR A 153 18.16 -1.23 -8.13
N ASP A 154 19.33 -0.60 -8.25
CA ASP A 154 20.53 -1.22 -8.78
C ASP A 154 21.15 -2.23 -7.82
N LEU A 155 21.66 -3.34 -8.36
CA LEU A 155 22.73 -4.06 -7.67
C LEU A 155 24.05 -3.33 -7.90
N ILE A 156 24.63 -2.85 -6.81
CA ILE A 156 25.97 -2.25 -6.79
C ILE A 156 26.95 -3.30 -6.27
N THR A 157 27.90 -3.74 -7.08
CA THR A 157 29.08 -4.47 -6.60
C THR A 157 30.10 -3.45 -6.11
N LEU A 158 30.44 -3.56 -4.84
CA LEU A 158 31.55 -2.81 -4.28
C LEU A 158 32.63 -3.81 -3.90
N LYS A 159 33.81 -3.69 -4.53
CA LYS A 159 35.01 -4.41 -4.11
C LYS A 159 35.41 -3.93 -2.72
N PHE A 160 35.55 -4.85 -1.76
CA PHE A 160 36.35 -4.55 -0.59
C PHE A 160 37.81 -4.40 -1.03
N GLN A 161 38.41 -3.24 -0.74
CA GLN A 161 39.85 -3.17 -0.56
C GLN A 161 40.14 -3.86 0.77
N GLN A 162 40.82 -5.01 0.70
CA GLN A 162 41.41 -5.67 1.86
C GLN A 162 42.61 -4.86 2.36
#